data_AF-A0A644ZXB0-F1
#
_entry.id   AF-A0A644ZXB0-F1
#
_cell.length_a   1.000
_cell.length_b   1.000
_cell.length_c   1.000
_cell.angle_alpha   90.00
_cell.angle_beta   90.00
_cell.angle_gamma   90.00
#
_symmetry.space_group_name_H-M   'P 1'
#
loop_
_entity.id
_entity.type
_entity.pdbx_description
1 polymer ?
#
loop_
_entity_poly.entity_id
_entity_poly.type
_entity_poly.pdbx_seq_one_letter_code
_entity_poly.pdbx_strand_id
1 'polypeptide(L)'
;MVKDIKLKIPREKSIEIINEHIDRLRDLEVVENIESVFKKIIISMNNVLDSQEVIERLKAKTKFQFNTYSKERAKENAVRAKDSVIIYLEEVLSCIKENDYKLSDYNAEFSKEVALLIVKKILNNFYMHIEAMYEADVHGKAGITKENLSKIKRILVR
;
A
#
# COMPACT_ATOMS: atom_id res chain seq x y z
N MET A 1 -8.63 5.60 6.04
CA MET A 1 -7.31 5.43 6.67
C MET A 1 -7.56 4.95 8.10
N VAL A 2 -7.09 3.75 8.45
CA VAL A 2 -7.21 3.23 9.83
C VAL A 2 -6.28 4.06 10.70
N LYS A 3 -6.82 4.69 11.75
CA LYS A 3 -6.02 5.44 12.72
C LYS A 3 -5.97 4.62 14.00
N ASP A 4 -4.76 4.44 14.54
CA ASP A 4 -4.48 3.74 15.80
C ASP A 4 -4.81 2.23 15.80
N ILE A 5 -3.81 1.42 15.44
CA ILE A 5 -3.93 -0.06 15.43
C ILE A 5 -3.45 -0.61 16.78
N LYS A 6 -4.40 -1.13 17.56
CA LYS A 6 -4.11 -1.89 18.78
C LYS A 6 -3.57 -3.28 18.45
N LEU A 7 -2.53 -3.68 19.18
CA LEU A 7 -1.81 -4.94 19.00
C LEU A 7 -2.04 -5.87 20.20
N LYS A 8 -2.20 -7.16 19.92
CA LYS A 8 -2.34 -8.21 20.95
C LYS A 8 -0.99 -8.75 21.44
N ILE A 9 0.07 -8.51 20.68
CA ILE A 9 1.43 -8.98 20.95
C ILE A 9 2.42 -7.81 20.86
N PRO A 10 3.68 -7.97 21.31
CA PRO A 10 4.70 -6.93 21.20
C PRO A 10 4.85 -6.39 19.78
N ARG A 11 5.11 -5.09 19.66
CA ARG A 11 5.14 -4.39 18.39
C ARG A 11 6.20 -4.92 17.43
N GLU A 12 7.41 -5.16 17.91
CA GLU A 12 8.52 -5.72 17.11
C GLU A 12 8.13 -7.07 16.51
N LYS A 13 7.55 -7.96 17.33
CA LYS A 13 7.05 -9.27 16.90
C LYS A 13 5.89 -9.15 15.92
N SER A 14 5.03 -8.14 16.08
CA SER A 14 3.94 -7.85 15.13
C SER A 14 4.49 -7.45 13.76
N ILE A 15 5.50 -6.56 13.74
CA ILE A 15 6.18 -6.11 12.52
C ILE A 15 6.87 -7.27 11.80
N GLU A 16 7.60 -8.11 12.55
CA GLU A 16 8.26 -9.31 12.04
C GLU A 16 7.27 -10.26 11.35
N ILE A 17 6.17 -10.63 12.03
CA ILE A 17 5.15 -11.53 11.49
C ILE A 17 4.51 -10.95 10.23
N ILE A 18 4.20 -9.65 10.23
CA ILE A 18 3.58 -9.01 9.05
C ILE A 18 4.54 -9.01 7.86
N ASN A 19 5.83 -8.69 8.08
CA ASN A 19 6.85 -8.75 7.02
C ASN A 19 6.99 -10.17 6.46
N GLU A 20 7.04 -11.19 7.31
CA GLU A 20 7.13 -12.60 6.87
C GLU A 20 6.00 -12.97 5.92
N HIS A 21 4.76 -12.53 6.20
CA HIS A 21 3.63 -12.77 5.32
C HIS A 21 3.71 -11.97 4.01
N ILE A 22 4.20 -10.73 4.04
CA ILE A 22 4.42 -9.92 2.83
C ILE A 22 5.45 -10.59 1.93
N ASP A 23 6.59 -10.99 2.48
CA ASP A 23 7.67 -11.63 1.71
C ASP A 23 7.21 -12.97 1.14
N ARG A 24 6.51 -13.78 1.95
CA ARG A 24 5.88 -15.02 1.48
C ARG A 24 4.91 -14.82 0.31
N LEU A 25 4.14 -13.72 0.31
CA LEU A 25 3.23 -13.41 -0.80
C LEU A 25 3.99 -12.94 -2.05
N ARG A 26 5.10 -12.22 -1.89
CA ARG A 26 5.96 -11.80 -3.00
C ARG A 26 6.59 -13.02 -3.68
N ASP A 27 7.11 -13.96 -2.90
CA ASP A 27 7.74 -15.20 -3.36
C ASP A 27 6.75 -16.22 -3.93
N LEU A 28 5.44 -16.01 -3.75
CA LEU A 28 4.43 -16.92 -4.27
C LEU A 28 4.30 -16.77 -5.79
N GLU A 29 4.98 -17.66 -6.53
CA GLU A 29 4.91 -17.77 -8.00
C GLU A 29 3.63 -18.46 -8.48
N VAL A 30 3.10 -19.41 -7.69
CA VAL A 30 1.95 -20.25 -8.06
C VAL A 30 0.71 -19.88 -7.25
N VAL A 31 -0.28 -19.31 -7.93
CA VAL A 31 -1.56 -18.88 -7.34
C VAL A 31 -2.51 -20.02 -6.95
N GLU A 32 -2.21 -21.27 -7.32
CA GLU A 32 -3.03 -22.44 -6.97
C GLU A 32 -3.16 -22.66 -5.44
N ASN A 33 -2.23 -22.10 -4.66
CA ASN A 33 -2.25 -22.19 -3.20
C ASN A 33 -2.63 -20.90 -2.48
N ILE A 34 -3.04 -19.86 -3.21
CA ILE A 34 -3.22 -18.53 -2.63
C ILE A 34 -4.34 -18.48 -1.57
N GLU A 35 -5.40 -19.29 -1.70
CA GLU A 35 -6.47 -19.34 -0.70
C GLU A 35 -5.98 -19.89 0.65
N SER A 36 -5.13 -20.92 0.61
CA SER A 36 -4.51 -21.50 1.80
C SER A 36 -3.61 -20.46 2.49
N VAL A 37 -2.84 -19.72 1.70
CA VAL A 37 -1.99 -18.64 2.19
C VAL A 37 -2.85 -17.53 2.82
N PHE A 38 -3.91 -17.08 2.15
CA PHE A 38 -4.82 -16.05 2.68
C PHE A 38 -5.50 -16.48 3.99
N LYS A 39 -5.96 -17.73 4.09
CA LYS A 39 -6.50 -18.27 5.35
C LYS A 39 -5.48 -18.19 6.48
N LYS A 40 -4.23 -18.58 6.23
CA LYS A 40 -3.13 -18.49 7.21
C LYS A 40 -2.84 -17.04 7.61
N ILE A 41 -2.82 -16.12 6.65
CA ILE A 41 -2.62 -14.69 6.91
C ILE A 41 -3.75 -14.15 7.78
N ILE A 42 -5.02 -14.45 7.48
CA ILE A 42 -6.15 -13.99 8.28
C ILE A 42 -6.07 -14.51 9.72
N ILE A 43 -5.74 -15.79 9.91
CA ILE A 43 -5.56 -16.37 11.25
C ILE A 43 -4.42 -15.67 11.99
N SER A 44 -3.28 -15.51 11.34
CA SER A 44 -2.11 -14.84 11.92
C SER A 44 -2.43 -13.39 12.29
N MET A 45 -3.10 -12.65 11.42
CA MET A 45 -3.47 -11.26 11.67
C MET A 45 -4.49 -11.12 12.81
N ASN A 46 -5.42 -12.07 12.96
CA ASN A 46 -6.31 -12.09 14.13
C ASN A 46 -5.56 -12.27 15.46
N ASN A 47 -4.42 -12.95 15.45
CA ASN A 47 -3.58 -13.14 16.64
C ASN A 47 -2.67 -11.93 16.91
N VAL A 48 -2.37 -11.13 15.87
CA VAL A 48 -1.51 -9.93 15.97
C VAL A 48 -2.33 -8.69 16.30
N LEU A 49 -3.47 -8.50 15.65
CA LEU A 49 -4.26 -7.26 15.65
C LEU A 49 -5.49 -7.39 16.55
N ASP A 50 -5.78 -6.32 17.29
CA ASP A 50 -6.98 -6.19 18.13
C ASP A 50 -8.14 -5.44 17.45
N SER A 51 -7.92 -4.95 16.23
CA SER A 51 -8.96 -4.27 15.47
C SER A 51 -9.72 -5.22 14.54
N GLN A 52 -10.97 -5.53 14.90
CA GLN A 52 -11.87 -6.32 14.05
C GLN A 52 -12.11 -5.65 12.69
N GLU A 53 -12.18 -4.32 12.64
CA GLU A 53 -12.35 -3.56 11.39
C GLU A 53 -11.20 -3.82 10.41
N VAL A 54 -9.96 -3.84 10.91
CA VAL A 54 -8.77 -4.11 10.10
C VAL A 54 -8.80 -5.53 9.54
N ILE A 55 -9.24 -6.49 10.35
CA ILE A 55 -9.40 -7.89 9.95
C ILE A 55 -10.50 -8.07 8.90
N GLU A 56 -11.65 -7.42 9.05
CA GLU A 56 -12.73 -7.52 8.06
C GLU A 56 -12.35 -6.90 6.72
N ARG A 57 -11.59 -5.80 6.73
CA ARG A 57 -11.01 -5.22 5.51
C ARG A 57 -10.00 -6.15 4.86
N LEU A 58 -9.12 -6.79 5.65
CA LEU A 58 -8.21 -7.81 5.13
C LEU A 58 -8.99 -8.95 4.47
N LYS A 59 -10.03 -9.49 5.13
CA LYS A 59 -10.89 -10.53 4.55
C LYS A 59 -11.50 -10.06 3.22
N ALA A 60 -11.98 -8.82 3.14
CA ALA A 60 -12.51 -8.28 1.89
C ALA A 60 -11.47 -8.26 0.76
N LYS A 61 -10.20 -7.95 1.07
CA LYS A 61 -9.09 -7.95 0.10
C LYS A 61 -8.69 -9.36 -0.36
N THR A 62 -8.88 -10.36 0.50
CA THR A 62 -8.65 -11.78 0.15
C THR A 62 -9.77 -12.42 -0.68
N LYS A 63 -10.93 -11.75 -0.84
CA LYS A 63 -12.03 -12.26 -1.67
C LYS A 63 -11.70 -12.04 -3.14
N PHE A 64 -11.50 -13.13 -3.87
CA PHE A 64 -11.43 -13.11 -5.32
C PHE A 64 -12.26 -14.26 -5.90
N GLN A 65 -12.86 -14.02 -7.07
CA GLN A 65 -13.66 -15.02 -7.75
C GLN A 65 -12.77 -15.83 -8.69
N PHE A 66 -12.67 -17.13 -8.44
CA PHE A 66 -12.24 -18.08 -9.45
C PHE A 66 -13.29 -18.11 -10.56
N ASN A 67 -12.91 -17.65 -11.74
CA ASN A 67 -13.76 -17.83 -12.91
C ASN A 67 -13.57 -19.27 -13.41
N THR A 68 -14.57 -20.12 -13.19
CA THR A 68 -14.59 -21.52 -13.63
C THR A 68 -14.51 -21.69 -15.15
N TYR A 69 -14.75 -20.62 -15.93
CA TYR A 69 -14.74 -20.66 -17.38
C TYR A 69 -13.39 -20.29 -18.03
N SER A 70 -12.43 -19.73 -17.27
CA SER A 70 -11.10 -19.37 -17.79
C SER A 70 -10.01 -19.45 -16.72
N LYS A 71 -9.09 -20.39 -16.89
CA LYS A 71 -7.91 -20.58 -16.03
C LYS A 71 -7.00 -19.36 -16.00
N GLU A 72 -6.84 -18.67 -17.14
CA GLU A 72 -6.04 -17.44 -17.24
C GLU A 72 -6.66 -16.29 -16.46
N ARG A 73 -7.98 -16.05 -16.60
CA ARG A 73 -8.66 -15.01 -15.81
C ARG A 73 -8.66 -15.32 -14.32
N ALA A 74 -8.77 -16.59 -13.95
CA ALA A 74 -8.62 -17.00 -12.56
C ALA A 74 -7.21 -16.70 -12.02
N LYS A 75 -6.17 -16.95 -12.83
CA LYS A 75 -4.78 -16.62 -12.50
C LYS A 75 -4.58 -15.11 -12.31
N GLU A 76 -5.07 -14.29 -13.24
CA GLU A 76 -5.01 -12.83 -13.13
C GLU A 76 -5.74 -12.28 -11.90
N ASN A 77 -6.94 -12.79 -11.62
CA ASN A 77 -7.71 -12.38 -10.44
C ASN A 77 -7.00 -12.73 -9.14
N ALA A 78 -6.37 -13.92 -9.08
CA ALA A 78 -5.58 -14.33 -7.92
C ALA A 78 -4.34 -13.44 -7.73
N VAL A 79 -3.64 -13.07 -8.82
CA VAL A 79 -2.52 -12.11 -8.75
C VAL A 79 -2.99 -10.74 -8.25
N ARG A 80 -4.09 -10.20 -8.77
CA ARG A 80 -4.65 -8.92 -8.28
C ARG A 80 -5.04 -8.98 -6.81
N ALA A 81 -5.60 -10.11 -6.36
CA ALA A 81 -5.92 -10.30 -4.94
C ALA A 81 -4.65 -10.35 -4.08
N LYS A 82 -3.60 -11.03 -4.58
CA LYS A 82 -2.28 -11.08 -3.95
C LYS A 82 -1.74 -9.67 -3.70
N ASP A 83 -1.69 -8.87 -4.75
CA ASP A 83 -1.14 -7.51 -4.72
C ASP A 83 -1.98 -6.61 -3.80
N SER A 84 -3.30 -6.74 -3.86
CA SER A 84 -4.24 -6.01 -2.99
C SER A 84 -4.04 -6.34 -1.50
N VAL A 85 -3.72 -7.59 -1.17
CA VAL A 85 -3.40 -8.01 0.20
C VAL A 85 -2.03 -7.49 0.63
N ILE A 86 -1.01 -7.56 -0.24
CA ILE A 86 0.33 -7.02 0.04
C ILE A 86 0.24 -5.53 0.38
N ILE A 87 -0.39 -4.73 -0.50
CA ILE A 87 -0.56 -3.29 -0.30
C ILE A 87 -1.26 -3.01 1.04
N TYR A 88 -2.32 -3.76 1.36
CA TYR A 88 -3.04 -3.55 2.60
C TYR A 88 -2.22 -3.92 3.85
N LEU A 89 -1.42 -4.98 3.79
CA LEU A 89 -0.51 -5.33 4.88
C LEU A 89 0.60 -4.29 5.05
N GLU A 90 1.10 -3.72 3.96
CA GLU A 90 2.07 -2.61 3.98
C GLU A 90 1.48 -1.34 4.60
N GLU A 91 0.20 -1.03 4.32
CA GLU A 91 -0.53 0.07 4.97
C GLU A 91 -0.64 -0.17 6.49
N VAL A 92 -1.07 -1.38 6.90
CA VAL A 92 -1.15 -1.76 8.33
C VAL A 92 0.21 -1.66 9.00
N LEU A 93 1.25 -2.17 8.34
CA LEU A 93 2.62 -2.11 8.81
C LEU A 93 3.10 -0.67 8.97
N SER A 94 2.77 0.19 8.01
CA SER A 94 3.08 1.62 8.06
C SER A 94 2.40 2.27 9.25
N CYS A 95 1.11 2.00 9.51
CA CYS A 95 0.42 2.52 10.70
C CYS A 95 1.06 2.02 12.02
N ILE A 96 1.48 0.76 12.08
CA ILE A 96 2.16 0.20 13.26
C ILE A 96 3.54 0.83 13.46
N LYS A 97 4.29 1.08 12.40
CA LYS A 97 5.61 1.73 12.44
C LYS A 97 5.50 3.23 12.72
N GLU A 98 4.50 3.88 12.15
CA GLU A 98 4.21 5.30 12.36
C GLU A 98 3.67 5.61 13.74
N ASN A 99 3.19 4.63 14.52
CA ASN A 99 2.86 4.84 15.94
C ASN A 99 4.07 5.24 16.83
N ASP A 100 5.33 5.26 16.33
CA ASP A 100 6.44 6.00 16.96
C ASP A 100 6.38 7.51 16.72
N TYR A 101 5.86 7.91 15.56
CA TYR A 101 5.43 9.27 15.30
C TYR A 101 4.00 9.37 15.79
N LYS A 102 3.85 9.60 17.09
CA LYS A 102 2.62 10.18 17.63
C LYS A 102 2.28 11.43 16.80
N LEU A 103 1.44 11.23 15.80
CA LEU A 103 0.61 12.23 15.14
C LEU A 103 -0.56 12.57 16.10
N SER A 104 -0.31 12.52 17.41
CA SER A 104 -1.30 12.70 18.46
C SER A 104 -1.60 14.16 18.72
N ASP A 105 -1.02 15.07 17.96
CA ASP A 105 -1.38 16.47 17.99
C ASP A 105 -1.40 16.99 16.56
N TYR A 106 -2.56 16.89 15.90
CA TYR A 106 -2.86 17.77 14.76
C TYR A 106 -3.02 19.25 15.16
N ASN A 107 -2.71 19.58 16.43
CA ASN A 107 -2.48 20.92 16.96
C ASN A 107 -1.02 21.14 17.42
N ALA A 108 -0.11 20.17 17.25
CA ALA A 108 1.30 20.38 17.54
C ALA A 108 1.92 20.98 16.29
N GLU A 109 2.44 22.18 16.47
CA GLU A 109 3.27 22.87 15.52
C GLU A 109 4.37 21.91 15.05
N PHE A 110 4.29 21.48 13.79
CA PHE A 110 5.39 20.73 13.17
C PHE A 110 6.65 21.56 13.34
N SER A 111 7.75 20.97 13.82
CA SER A 111 9.03 21.67 13.70
C SER A 111 9.25 21.98 12.23
N LYS A 112 9.75 23.17 11.93
CA LYS A 112 9.95 23.65 10.56
C LYS A 112 10.72 22.63 9.73
N GLU A 113 11.66 21.91 10.34
CA GLU A 113 12.50 20.89 9.73
C GLU A 113 11.69 19.66 9.29
N VAL A 114 10.76 19.20 10.14
CA VAL A 114 9.90 18.04 9.85
C VAL A 114 8.89 18.39 8.77
N ALA A 115 8.24 19.56 8.86
CA ALA A 115 7.34 20.05 7.82
C ALA A 115 8.06 20.14 6.47
N LEU A 116 9.28 20.68 6.48
CA LEU A 116 10.10 20.85 5.28
C LEU A 116 10.58 19.52 4.71
N LEU A 117 10.83 18.51 5.56
CA LEU A 117 11.14 17.15 5.11
C LEU A 117 9.93 16.46 4.45
N ILE A 118 8.74 16.61 5.02
CA ILE A 118 7.49 16.06 4.46
C ILE A 118 7.19 16.73 3.11
N VAL A 119 7.25 18.06 3.05
CA VAL A 119 7.05 18.82 1.82
C VAL A 119 8.08 18.39 0.76
N LYS A 120 9.36 18.24 1.12
CA LYS A 120 10.40 17.75 0.20
C LYS A 120 10.09 16.36 -0.34
N LYS A 121 9.64 15.42 0.51
CA LYS A 121 9.29 14.06 0.06
C LYS A 121 8.10 14.07 -0.91
N ILE A 122 7.05 14.83 -0.59
CA ILE A 122 5.87 14.96 -1.46
C ILE A 122 6.27 15.58 -2.80
N LEU A 123 7.06 16.66 -2.77
CA LEU A 123 7.53 17.32 -3.99
C LEU A 123 8.42 16.40 -4.82
N ASN A 124 9.38 15.69 -4.21
CA ASN A 124 10.24 14.75 -4.92
C ASN A 124 9.43 13.63 -5.60
N ASN A 125 8.47 13.05 -4.89
CA ASN A 125 7.59 12.02 -5.47
C ASN A 125 6.76 12.58 -6.63
N PHE A 126 6.26 13.80 -6.48
CA PHE A 126 5.50 14.49 -7.52
C PHE A 126 6.37 14.78 -8.76
N TYR A 127 7.62 15.24 -8.57
CA TYR A 127 8.57 15.46 -9.65
C TYR A 127 8.88 14.19 -10.42
N MET A 128 9.17 13.09 -9.71
CA MET A 128 9.43 11.80 -10.35
C MET A 128 8.23 11.33 -11.21
N HIS A 129 7.00 11.57 -10.76
CA HIS A 129 5.81 11.24 -11.53
C HIS A 129 5.66 12.12 -12.78
N ILE A 130 5.92 13.42 -12.67
CA ILE A 130 5.87 14.33 -13.81
C ILE A 130 6.96 13.97 -14.83
N GLU A 131 8.19 13.69 -14.39
CA GLU A 131 9.27 13.28 -15.29
C GLU A 131 8.94 11.98 -16.02
N ALA A 132 8.43 10.97 -15.30
CA ALA A 132 7.95 9.74 -15.92
C ALA A 132 6.84 10.00 -16.98
N MET A 133 5.95 10.97 -16.75
CA MET A 133 4.94 11.39 -17.74
C MET A 133 5.53 12.12 -18.95
N TYR A 134 6.69 12.77 -18.84
CA TYR A 134 7.39 13.38 -19.97
C TYR A 134 8.14 12.35 -20.84
N GLU A 135 8.71 11.34 -20.19
CA GLU A 135 9.52 10.30 -20.82
C GLU A 135 8.67 9.22 -21.49
N ALA A 136 7.43 9.03 -21.03
CA ALA A 136 6.48 8.11 -21.66
C ALA A 136 6.03 8.60 -23.05
N ASP A 137 6.04 7.70 -24.04
CA ASP A 137 5.41 7.95 -25.34
C ASP A 137 3.90 8.11 -25.16
N VAL A 138 3.35 9.22 -25.65
CA VAL A 138 1.95 9.58 -25.47
C VAL A 138 1.09 8.69 -26.39
N HIS A 139 0.81 7.46 -25.97
CA HIS A 139 -0.04 6.55 -26.72
C HIS A 139 -1.52 6.89 -26.51
N GLY A 140 -2.14 7.40 -27.56
CA GLY A 140 -3.59 7.63 -27.65
C GLY A 140 -4.04 9.03 -27.26
N LYS A 141 -5.35 9.28 -27.41
CA LYS A 141 -6.06 10.56 -27.18
C LYS A 141 -6.05 11.03 -25.70
N ALA A 142 -4.94 10.87 -24.98
CA ALA A 142 -4.77 11.42 -23.64
C ALA A 142 -4.60 12.95 -23.75
N GLY A 143 -5.47 13.70 -23.08
CA GLY A 143 -5.59 15.16 -23.21
C GLY A 143 -4.47 15.99 -22.56
N ILE A 144 -3.43 15.35 -22.00
CA ILE A 144 -2.30 16.05 -21.41
C ILE A 144 -1.14 16.02 -22.43
N THR A 145 -0.98 17.13 -23.14
CA THR A 145 0.11 17.31 -24.10
C THR A 145 1.42 17.66 -23.38
N LYS A 146 2.57 17.46 -24.05
CA LYS A 146 3.88 17.92 -23.54
C LYS A 146 3.89 19.42 -23.23
N GLU A 147 3.08 20.22 -23.93
CA GLU A 147 2.90 21.65 -23.66
C GLU A 147 2.18 21.90 -22.32
N ASN A 148 1.17 21.11 -21.98
CA ASN A 148 0.47 21.20 -20.69
C ASN A 148 1.40 20.80 -19.53
N LEU A 149 2.20 19.75 -19.71
CA LEU A 149 3.23 19.37 -18.74
C LEU A 149 4.30 20.48 -18.58
N SER A 150 4.64 21.17 -19.67
CA SER A 150 5.64 22.27 -19.67
C SER A 150 5.18 23.47 -18.85
N LYS A 151 3.87 23.75 -18.87
CA LYS A 151 3.27 24.78 -18.03
C LYS A 151 3.34 24.41 -16.54
N ILE A 152 3.09 23.15 -16.19
CA ILE A 152 3.19 22.66 -14.80
C ILE A 152 4.63 22.74 -14.28
N LYS A 153 5.62 22.31 -15.09
CA LYS A 153 7.05 22.38 -14.71
C LYS A 153 7.51 23.83 -14.45
N ARG A 154 7.07 24.80 -15.26
CA ARG A 154 7.44 26.22 -15.08
C ARG A 154 6.86 26.86 -13.81
N ILE A 155 5.70 26.42 -13.35
CA ILE A 155 5.08 26.93 -12.11
C ILE A 155 5.88 26.47 -10.88
N LEU A 156 6.54 25.32 -10.96
CA LEU A 156 7.22 24.68 -9.83
C LEU A 156 8.71 25.06 -9.68
N VAL A 157 9.31 25.68 -10.71
CA VAL A 157 10.74 26.07 -10.76
C VAL A 157 10.92 27.58 -10.54
N ARG A 158 9.87 28.31 -10.17
CA ARG A 158 9.92 29.71 -9.71
C ARG A 158 9.83 29.78 -8.20
#